data_AF-A0A7U2RQP5-F1
#
_entry.id   AF-A0A7U2RQP5-F1
#
_cell.length_a   1.000
_cell.length_b   1.000
_cell.length_c   1.000
_cell.angle_alpha   90.00
_cell.angle_beta   90.00
_cell.angle_gamma   90.00
#
_symmetry.space_group_name_H-M   'P 1'
#
loop_
_entity.id
_entity.type
_entity.pdbx_description
1 polymer ?
#
loop_
_entity_poly.entity_id
_entity_poly.type
_entity_poly.pdbx_seq_one_letter_code
_entity_poly.pdbx_strand_id
1 'polypeptide(L)'
;MKLKNELLGLLTDAELKPNNLFNKLFDLFRKTPGRIITQEKYLNRVGFNQTTLNTLLYELKKLYGVTDSDIKKHLNDGNLKINEVKNKSLNDNSKEIKQTIEVFENASTEVKQEIRFRDEFPFINDPELPVELKILVTDKFNHYFAFCDSHKELFDSVVLPLLEGKNFNEVESISNDKIFELAKIAVGNFEMDQLIRDEFVYYRDEHKILGVHPIFKERKLQEFVNNMTIADAAKRATNLENYIRRDTNNAEKATKPEDKIRLEGKVIEWKRELVLVNLKLGIQDAGK
;
A
#
# COMPACT_ATOMS: atom_id res chain seq x y z
N MET A 1 34.25 -9.04 27.27
CA MET A 1 34.08 -9.51 25.87
C MET A 1 32.62 -9.77 25.51
N LYS A 2 31.87 -10.60 26.26
CA LYS A 2 30.48 -10.97 25.92
C LYS A 2 29.51 -9.78 25.79
N LEU A 3 29.49 -8.86 26.76
CA LEU A 3 28.61 -7.68 26.76
C LEU A 3 28.97 -6.63 25.68
N LYS A 4 30.25 -6.56 25.27
CA LYS A 4 30.71 -5.68 24.18
C LYS A 4 30.20 -6.17 22.82
N ASN A 5 30.23 -7.48 22.60
CA ASN A 5 29.68 -8.09 21.37
C ASN A 5 28.15 -8.02 21.35
N GLU A 6 27.49 -8.14 22.50
CA GLU A 6 26.05 -7.92 22.64
C GLU A 6 25.65 -6.48 22.29
N LEU A 7 26.40 -5.48 22.77
CA LEU A 7 26.21 -4.09 22.37
C LEU A 7 26.38 -3.91 20.85
N LEU A 8 27.45 -4.44 20.26
CA LEU A 8 27.68 -4.37 18.82
C LEU A 8 26.53 -4.99 18.03
N GLY A 9 26.04 -6.17 18.44
CA GLY A 9 24.88 -6.81 17.82
C GLY A 9 23.63 -5.93 17.84
N LEU A 10 23.32 -5.30 18.98
CA LEU A 10 22.19 -4.38 19.11
C LEU A 10 22.34 -3.11 18.27
N LEU A 11 23.56 -2.60 18.11
CA LEU A 11 23.85 -1.39 17.32
C LEU A 11 23.80 -1.64 15.81
N THR A 12 23.99 -2.88 15.37
CA THR A 12 24.03 -3.25 13.95
C THR A 12 22.76 -3.92 13.44
N ASP A 13 21.78 -4.16 14.31
CA ASP A 13 20.48 -4.75 13.96
C ASP A 13 19.55 -3.66 13.41
N ALA A 14 19.37 -3.67 12.09
CA ALA A 14 18.58 -2.68 11.35
C ALA A 14 17.05 -2.87 11.48
N GLU A 15 16.59 -4.00 12.02
CA GLU A 15 15.16 -4.32 12.15
C GLU A 15 14.58 -3.89 13.51
N LEU A 16 15.43 -3.53 14.47
CA LEU A 16 15.01 -3.09 15.79
C LEU A 16 14.42 -1.67 15.78
N LYS A 17 13.11 -1.59 16.05
CA LYS A 17 12.44 -0.30 16.31
C LYS A 17 13.14 0.46 17.46
N PRO A 18 13.26 1.80 17.39
CA PRO A 18 14.02 2.61 18.37
C PRO A 18 13.64 2.39 19.84
N ASN A 19 12.36 2.17 20.14
CA ASN A 19 11.87 1.92 21.51
C ASN A 19 12.34 0.54 22.03
N ASN A 20 12.34 -0.47 21.17
CA ASN A 20 12.81 -1.81 21.52
C ASN A 20 14.34 -1.83 21.68
N LEU A 21 15.04 -1.07 20.84
CA LEU A 21 16.48 -0.86 20.97
C LEU A 21 16.82 -0.22 22.32
N PHE A 22 16.08 0.82 22.73
CA PHE A 22 16.25 1.45 24.04
C PHE A 22 16.11 0.46 25.19
N ASN A 23 15.03 -0.34 25.22
CA ASN A 23 14.80 -1.30 26.29
C ASN A 23 15.92 -2.34 26.39
N LYS A 24 16.37 -2.88 25.25
CA LYS A 24 17.48 -3.84 25.21
C LYS A 24 18.81 -3.21 25.64
N LEU A 25 19.10 -1.99 25.20
CA LEU A 25 20.29 -1.25 25.63
C LEU A 25 20.22 -0.90 27.13
N PHE A 26 19.04 -0.60 27.65
CA PHE A 26 18.84 -0.26 29.05
C PHE A 26 19.07 -1.49 29.94
N ASP A 27 18.55 -2.66 29.53
CA ASP A 27 18.84 -3.93 30.19
C ASP A 27 20.33 -4.26 30.18
N LEU A 28 21.02 -3.98 29.07
CA LEU A 28 22.46 -4.14 28.97
C LEU A 28 23.21 -3.18 29.90
N PHE A 29 22.77 -1.92 29.97
CA PHE A 29 23.34 -0.91 30.88
C PHE A 29 23.18 -1.32 32.34
N ARG A 30 22.03 -1.86 32.76
CA ARG A 30 21.83 -2.39 34.12
C ARG A 30 22.79 -3.51 34.49
N LYS A 31 23.18 -4.34 33.52
CA LYS A 31 24.14 -5.43 33.68
C LYS A 31 25.60 -4.97 33.60
N THR A 32 25.86 -3.72 33.21
CA THR A 32 27.20 -3.19 32.96
C THR A 32 27.92 -2.86 34.28
N PRO A 33 29.12 -3.43 34.54
CA PRO A 33 29.97 -3.03 35.65
C PRO A 33 30.50 -1.60 35.43
N GLY A 34 30.42 -0.73 36.45
CA GLY A 34 30.86 0.67 36.35
C GLY A 34 29.80 1.64 35.81
N ARG A 35 28.55 1.20 35.69
CA ARG A 35 27.42 2.09 35.35
C ARG A 35 27.16 3.13 36.43
N ILE A 36 26.61 4.27 36.03
CA ILE A 36 26.25 5.35 36.94
C ILE A 36 24.82 5.12 37.44
N ILE A 37 24.67 4.82 38.73
CA ILE A 37 23.39 4.44 39.36
C ILE A 37 22.34 5.55 39.29
N THR A 38 22.76 6.82 39.35
CA THR A 38 21.86 7.97 39.24
C THR A 38 21.26 8.09 37.84
N GLN A 39 22.05 7.78 36.80
CA GLN A 39 21.60 7.77 35.42
C GLN A 39 20.67 6.58 35.15
N GLU A 40 20.94 5.39 35.71
CA GLU A 40 20.02 4.24 35.65
C GLU A 40 18.63 4.62 36.18
N LYS A 41 18.57 5.25 37.36
CA LYS A 41 17.30 5.69 37.97
C LYS A 41 16.58 6.75 37.13
N TYR A 42 17.34 7.69 36.56
CA TYR A 42 16.80 8.73 35.69
C TYR A 42 16.20 8.14 34.41
N LEU A 43 16.94 7.28 33.71
CA LEU A 43 16.51 6.62 32.48
C LEU A 43 15.30 5.71 32.72
N ASN A 44 15.24 5.01 33.86
CA ASN A 44 14.08 4.19 34.23
C ASN A 44 12.81 5.03 34.48
N ARG A 45 12.96 6.25 35.05
CA ARG A 45 11.83 7.13 35.35
C ARG A 45 11.32 7.87 34.11
N VAL A 46 12.23 8.33 33.25
CA VAL A 46 11.90 9.10 32.04
C VAL A 46 11.47 8.18 30.89
N GLY A 47 12.04 6.97 30.82
CA GLY A 47 11.75 6.01 29.77
C GLY A 47 12.31 6.41 28.40
N PHE A 48 11.74 5.81 27.36
CA PHE A 48 12.18 6.02 25.99
C PHE A 48 11.81 7.41 25.47
N ASN A 49 12.82 8.17 25.07
CA ASN A 49 12.75 9.25 24.10
C ASN A 49 14.08 9.33 23.33
N GLN A 50 14.13 10.12 22.27
CA GLN A 50 15.32 10.18 21.41
C GLN A 50 16.57 10.67 22.16
N THR A 51 16.40 11.60 23.10
CA THR A 51 17.50 12.15 23.89
C THR A 51 18.04 11.11 24.88
N THR A 52 17.16 10.40 25.59
CA THR A 52 17.57 9.34 26.53
C THR A 52 18.22 8.15 25.83
N LEU A 53 17.77 7.80 24.62
CA LEU A 53 18.43 6.82 23.77
C LEU A 53 19.85 7.25 23.39
N ASN A 54 20.03 8.50 22.93
CA ASN A 54 21.34 9.01 22.54
C ASN A 54 22.31 9.08 23.73
N THR A 55 21.83 9.47 24.92
CA THR A 55 22.61 9.45 26.16
C THR A 55 23.07 8.03 26.52
N LEU A 56 22.14 7.08 26.52
CA LEU A 56 22.40 5.68 26.83
C LEU A 56 23.41 5.04 25.85
N LEU A 57 23.27 5.35 24.56
CA LEU A 57 24.20 4.92 23.51
C LEU A 57 25.60 5.46 23.73
N TYR A 58 25.73 6.75 24.02
CA TYR A 58 27.01 7.39 24.27
C TYR A 58 27.72 6.78 25.48
N GLU A 59 26.99 6.56 26.57
CA GLU A 59 27.53 5.96 27.80
C GLU A 59 27.98 4.51 27.58
N LEU A 60 27.17 3.70 26.92
CA LEU A 60 27.52 2.32 26.60
C LEU A 60 28.73 2.23 25.66
N LYS A 61 28.77 3.06 24.60
CA LYS A 61 29.94 3.13 23.71
C LYS A 61 31.21 3.50 24.47
N LYS A 62 31.13 4.47 25.37
CA LYS A 62 32.25 4.92 26.20
C LYS A 62 32.71 3.85 27.20
N LEU A 63 31.78 3.20 27.90
CA LEU A 63 32.07 2.17 28.90
C LEU A 63 32.71 0.92 28.28
N TYR A 64 32.27 0.53 27.09
CA TYR A 64 32.80 -0.65 26.39
C TYR A 64 33.91 -0.34 25.37
N GLY A 65 34.30 0.92 25.24
CA GLY A 65 35.29 1.36 24.25
C GLY A 65 34.94 0.90 22.84
N VAL A 66 33.67 1.06 22.45
CA VAL A 66 33.19 0.73 21.09
C VAL A 66 33.37 1.97 20.22
N THR A 67 34.19 1.83 19.18
CA THR A 67 34.41 2.87 18.17
C THR A 67 33.52 2.64 16.97
N ASP A 68 33.32 3.68 16.15
CA ASP A 68 32.57 3.53 14.91
C ASP A 68 33.25 2.57 13.91
N SER A 69 34.57 2.38 14.02
CA SER A 69 35.32 1.35 13.28
C SER A 69 34.95 -0.07 13.70
N ASP A 70 34.68 -0.31 14.98
CA ASP A 70 34.25 -1.62 15.48
C ASP A 70 32.83 -1.95 15.00
N ILE A 71 31.95 -0.94 14.97
CA ILE A 71 30.58 -1.06 14.45
C ILE A 71 30.60 -1.41 12.96
N LYS A 72 31.44 -0.72 12.17
CA LYS A 72 31.61 -1.00 10.72
C LYS A 72 32.15 -2.40 10.44
N LYS A 73 33.13 -2.87 11.21
CA LYS A 73 33.65 -4.25 11.08
C LYS A 73 32.58 -5.29 11.37
N HIS A 74 31.82 -5.09 12.45
CA HIS A 74 30.72 -6.00 12.82
C HIS A 74 29.57 -5.99 11.79
N LEU A 75 29.25 -4.84 11.19
CA LEU A 75 28.31 -4.72 10.07
C LEU A 75 28.78 -5.51 8.84
N ASN A 76 30.05 -5.42 8.48
CA ASN A 76 30.59 -6.15 7.33
C ASN A 76 30.59 -7.67 7.56
N ASP A 77 31.00 -8.12 8.74
CA ASP A 77 30.96 -9.55 9.12
C ASP A 77 29.53 -10.09 9.20
N GLY A 78 28.58 -9.27 9.66
CA GLY A 78 27.15 -9.58 9.65
C GLY A 78 26.58 -9.64 8.23
N ASN A 79 26.92 -8.67 7.37
CA ASN A 79 26.48 -8.63 5.98
C ASN A 79 27.03 -9.81 5.16
N LEU A 80 28.26 -10.26 5.40
CA LEU A 80 28.80 -11.47 4.75
C LEU A 80 27.97 -12.71 5.09
N LYS A 81 27.60 -12.88 6.37
CA LYS A 81 26.73 -13.99 6.82
C LYS A 81 25.29 -13.85 6.34
N ILE A 82 24.73 -12.64 6.33
CA ILE A 82 23.39 -12.37 5.80
C ILE A 82 23.35 -12.63 4.30
N ASN A 83 24.40 -12.29 3.56
CA ASN A 83 24.51 -12.57 2.13
C ASN A 83 24.65 -14.07 1.86
N GLU A 84 25.41 -14.82 2.65
CA GLU A 84 25.46 -16.29 2.57
C GLU A 84 24.10 -16.93 2.84
N VAL A 85 23.36 -16.46 3.86
CA VAL A 85 22.02 -16.97 4.21
C VAL A 85 20.97 -16.55 3.17
N LYS A 86 21.01 -15.30 2.67
CA LYS A 86 20.16 -14.83 1.57
C LYS A 86 20.43 -15.59 0.29
N ASN A 87 21.69 -15.82 -0.08
CA ASN A 87 22.03 -16.59 -1.28
C ASN A 87 21.58 -18.04 -1.17
N LYS A 88 21.61 -18.63 0.03
CA LYS A 88 21.06 -19.97 0.28
C LYS A 88 19.52 -19.99 0.20
N SER A 89 18.84 -19.03 0.82
CA SER A 89 17.38 -18.88 0.75
C SER A 89 16.88 -18.53 -0.65
N LEU A 90 17.62 -17.75 -1.43
CA LEU A 90 17.33 -17.44 -2.84
C LEU A 90 17.54 -18.67 -3.73
N ASN A 91 18.55 -19.50 -3.43
CA ASN A 91 18.76 -20.78 -4.14
C ASN A 91 17.69 -21.83 -3.83
N ASP A 92 17.18 -21.86 -2.59
CA ASP A 92 16.09 -22.76 -2.20
C ASP A 92 14.74 -22.26 -2.78
N ASN A 93 14.45 -20.95 -2.69
CA ASN A 93 13.27 -20.35 -3.33
C ASN A 93 13.32 -20.48 -4.86
N SER A 94 14.49 -20.35 -5.50
CA SER A 94 14.59 -20.53 -6.96
C SER A 94 14.40 -21.99 -7.38
N LYS A 95 14.73 -22.97 -6.53
CA LYS A 95 14.40 -24.38 -6.78
C LYS A 95 12.90 -24.65 -6.61
N GLU A 96 12.27 -24.11 -5.57
CA GLU A 96 10.81 -24.22 -5.38
C GLU A 96 10.04 -23.49 -6.49
N ILE A 97 10.48 -22.31 -6.90
CA ILE A 97 9.91 -21.56 -8.03
C ILE A 97 10.12 -22.35 -9.33
N LYS A 98 11.31 -22.90 -9.59
CA LYS A 98 11.55 -23.76 -10.78
C LYS A 98 10.69 -25.02 -10.76
N GLN A 99 10.55 -25.68 -9.62
CA GLN A 99 9.65 -26.82 -9.48
C GLN A 99 8.19 -26.42 -9.68
N THR A 100 7.77 -25.27 -9.18
CA THR A 100 6.38 -24.78 -9.33
C THR A 100 6.10 -24.39 -10.79
N ILE A 101 7.07 -23.76 -11.46
CA ILE A 101 7.03 -23.44 -12.89
C ILE A 101 7.01 -24.73 -13.71
N GLU A 102 7.88 -25.71 -13.43
CA GLU A 102 7.87 -27.01 -14.12
C GLU A 102 6.58 -27.78 -13.89
N VAL A 103 6.00 -27.76 -12.68
CA VAL A 103 4.69 -28.36 -12.41
C VAL A 103 3.58 -27.67 -13.20
N PHE A 104 3.62 -26.33 -13.30
CA PHE A 104 2.68 -25.56 -14.09
C PHE A 104 2.86 -25.77 -15.61
N GLU A 105 4.10 -25.80 -16.10
CA GLU A 105 4.47 -26.05 -17.49
C GLU A 105 4.26 -27.50 -17.93
N ASN A 106 4.19 -28.46 -17.02
CA ASN A 106 3.91 -29.87 -17.33
C ASN A 106 2.47 -30.30 -17.00
N ALA A 107 1.66 -29.41 -16.41
CA ALA A 107 0.24 -29.65 -16.21
C ALA A 107 -0.47 -29.86 -17.57
N SER A 108 -1.50 -30.73 -17.61
CA SER A 108 -2.25 -31.00 -18.85
C SER A 108 -2.88 -29.70 -19.37
N THR A 109 -3.16 -29.63 -20.67
CA THR A 109 -3.89 -28.50 -21.26
C THR A 109 -5.27 -28.28 -20.64
N GLU A 110 -5.86 -29.26 -19.94
CA GLU A 110 -7.08 -29.05 -19.14
C GLU A 110 -6.81 -28.46 -17.74
N VAL A 111 -5.62 -28.68 -17.18
CA VAL A 111 -5.19 -28.11 -15.88
C VAL A 111 -4.55 -26.72 -16.04
N LYS A 112 -3.88 -26.47 -17.17
CA LYS A 112 -3.40 -25.14 -17.60
C LYS A 112 -4.49 -24.25 -18.20
N GLN A 113 -5.64 -24.83 -18.52
CA GLN A 113 -6.83 -24.02 -18.70
C GLN A 113 -7.15 -23.45 -17.32
N GLU A 114 -6.69 -22.22 -17.10
CA GLU A 114 -7.28 -21.30 -16.13
C GLU A 114 -8.78 -21.61 -16.05
N ILE A 115 -9.33 -21.76 -14.84
CA ILE A 115 -10.79 -21.62 -14.67
C ILE A 115 -11.09 -20.30 -15.35
N ARG A 116 -11.70 -20.33 -16.55
CA ARG A 116 -11.83 -19.11 -17.33
C ARG A 116 -12.71 -18.21 -16.48
N PHE A 117 -12.50 -16.90 -16.51
CA PHE A 117 -13.32 -15.98 -15.71
C PHE A 117 -14.83 -16.23 -15.90
N ARG A 118 -15.24 -16.70 -17.07
CA ARG A 118 -16.62 -17.13 -17.38
C ARG A 118 -17.04 -18.46 -16.75
N ASP A 119 -16.12 -19.37 -16.50
CA ASP A 119 -16.36 -20.64 -15.81
C ASP A 119 -16.47 -20.41 -14.29
N GLU A 120 -15.68 -19.48 -13.74
CA GLU A 120 -15.77 -19.07 -12.32
C GLU A 120 -17.08 -18.32 -12.03
N PHE A 121 -17.56 -17.54 -13.00
CA PHE A 121 -18.77 -16.72 -12.89
C PHE A 121 -19.77 -17.01 -14.04
N PRO A 122 -20.51 -18.14 -13.97
CA PRO A 122 -21.43 -18.55 -15.05
C PRO A 122 -22.53 -17.53 -15.38
N PHE A 123 -22.94 -16.73 -14.39
CA PHE A 123 -23.93 -15.66 -14.54
C PHE A 123 -23.50 -14.53 -15.50
N ILE A 124 -22.23 -14.50 -15.93
CA ILE A 124 -21.77 -13.54 -16.95
C ILE A 124 -22.60 -13.64 -18.24
N ASN A 125 -23.10 -14.84 -18.56
CA ASN A 125 -23.90 -15.07 -19.76
C ASN A 125 -25.41 -14.83 -19.53
N ASP A 126 -25.81 -14.42 -18.32
CA ASP A 126 -27.20 -14.14 -18.00
C ASP A 126 -27.67 -12.83 -18.66
N PRO A 127 -28.76 -12.84 -19.46
CA PRO A 127 -29.33 -11.63 -20.01
C PRO A 127 -29.74 -10.60 -18.94
N GLU A 128 -30.12 -11.04 -17.73
CA GLU A 128 -30.56 -10.18 -16.62
C GLU A 128 -29.41 -9.59 -15.80
N LEU A 129 -28.15 -9.87 -16.16
CA LEU A 129 -27.01 -9.33 -15.43
C LEU A 129 -26.99 -7.78 -15.49
N PRO A 130 -26.80 -7.09 -14.35
CA PRO A 130 -26.70 -5.63 -14.30
C PRO A 130 -25.69 -5.09 -15.32
N VAL A 131 -26.07 -4.00 -15.99
CA VAL A 131 -25.28 -3.40 -17.08
C VAL A 131 -23.88 -3.04 -16.62
N GLU A 132 -23.74 -2.54 -15.40
CA GLU A 132 -22.46 -2.19 -14.81
C GLU A 132 -21.56 -3.43 -14.67
N LEU A 133 -22.09 -4.57 -14.21
CA LEU A 133 -21.31 -5.82 -14.14
C LEU A 133 -20.93 -6.32 -15.54
N LYS A 134 -21.80 -6.18 -16.55
CA LYS A 134 -21.46 -6.49 -17.95
C LYS A 134 -20.27 -5.67 -18.45
N ILE A 135 -20.24 -4.38 -18.13
CA ILE A 135 -19.12 -3.49 -18.46
C ILE A 135 -17.85 -3.95 -17.75
N LEU A 136 -17.95 -4.28 -16.46
CA LEU A 136 -16.81 -4.73 -15.66
C LEU A 136 -16.16 -6.01 -16.18
N VAL A 137 -16.87 -6.88 -16.90
CA VAL A 137 -16.26 -8.05 -17.56
C VAL A 137 -15.16 -7.59 -18.53
N THR A 138 -15.46 -6.61 -19.38
CA THR A 138 -14.49 -6.08 -20.34
C THR A 138 -13.37 -5.33 -19.62
N ASP A 139 -13.73 -4.47 -18.64
CA ASP A 139 -12.74 -3.70 -17.89
C ASP A 139 -11.78 -4.61 -17.11
N LYS A 140 -12.24 -5.75 -16.59
CA LYS A 140 -11.39 -6.75 -15.94
C LYS A 140 -10.25 -7.18 -16.84
N PHE A 141 -10.56 -7.60 -18.07
CA PHE A 141 -9.52 -8.06 -19.00
C PHE A 141 -8.57 -6.93 -19.37
N ASN A 142 -9.08 -5.72 -19.58
CA ASN A 142 -8.24 -4.56 -19.87
C ASN A 142 -7.27 -4.25 -18.72
N HIS A 143 -7.74 -4.25 -17.48
CA HIS A 143 -6.90 -4.05 -16.29
C HIS A 143 -5.89 -5.18 -16.13
N TYR A 144 -6.30 -6.44 -16.27
CA TYR A 144 -5.39 -7.58 -16.21
C TYR A 144 -4.27 -7.50 -17.26
N PHE A 145 -4.60 -7.23 -18.53
CA PHE A 145 -3.58 -7.12 -19.58
C PHE A 145 -2.66 -5.92 -19.37
N ALA A 146 -3.20 -4.75 -19.00
CA ALA A 146 -2.39 -3.58 -18.68
C ALA A 146 -1.46 -3.82 -17.48
N PHE A 147 -1.91 -4.56 -16.47
CA PHE A 147 -1.06 -5.03 -15.38
C PHE A 147 0.03 -5.96 -15.89
N CYS A 148 -0.30 -7.01 -16.65
CA CYS A 148 0.67 -7.96 -17.19
C CYS A 148 1.75 -7.28 -18.03
N ASP A 149 1.37 -6.34 -18.90
CA ASP A 149 2.29 -5.61 -19.77
C ASP A 149 3.25 -4.74 -18.95
N SER A 150 2.71 -3.92 -18.04
CA SER A 150 3.52 -3.02 -17.19
C SER A 150 4.38 -3.77 -16.19
N HIS A 151 3.86 -4.85 -15.59
CA HIS A 151 4.61 -5.73 -14.70
C HIS A 151 5.74 -6.45 -15.45
N LYS A 152 5.48 -6.95 -16.66
CA LYS A 152 6.52 -7.56 -17.49
C LYS A 152 7.62 -6.56 -17.84
N GLU A 153 7.25 -5.35 -18.26
CA GLU A 153 8.23 -4.30 -18.56
C GLU A 153 9.10 -3.98 -17.33
N LEU A 154 8.51 -3.86 -16.13
CA LEU A 154 9.26 -3.68 -14.88
C LEU A 154 10.16 -4.87 -14.54
N PHE A 155 9.65 -6.08 -14.71
CA PHE A 155 10.40 -7.29 -14.40
C PHE A 155 11.61 -7.42 -15.31
N ASP A 156 11.41 -7.28 -16.63
CA ASP A 156 12.47 -7.42 -17.64
C ASP A 156 13.51 -6.29 -17.53
N SER A 157 13.08 -5.07 -17.19
CA SER A 157 13.96 -3.89 -17.14
C SER A 157 14.66 -3.67 -15.81
N VAL A 158 14.13 -4.19 -14.70
CA VAL A 158 14.69 -3.97 -13.36
C VAL A 158 15.02 -5.29 -12.67
N VAL A 159 14.04 -6.17 -12.53
CA VAL A 159 14.19 -7.37 -11.69
C VAL A 159 15.15 -8.38 -12.31
N LEU A 160 14.98 -8.68 -13.61
CA LEU A 160 15.81 -9.66 -14.31
C LEU A 160 17.30 -9.26 -14.33
N PRO A 161 17.69 -8.01 -14.67
CA PRO A 161 19.06 -7.53 -14.55
C PRO A 161 19.68 -7.72 -13.15
N LEU A 162 18.91 -7.42 -12.10
CA LEU A 162 19.36 -7.57 -10.71
C LEU A 162 19.56 -9.04 -10.34
N LEU A 163 18.69 -9.93 -10.81
CA LEU A 163 18.82 -11.38 -10.63
C LEU A 163 20.01 -11.96 -11.39
N GLU A 164 20.37 -11.38 -12.54
CA GLU A 164 21.57 -11.71 -13.32
C GLU A 164 22.88 -11.20 -12.67
N GLY A 165 22.79 -10.51 -11.53
CA GLY A 165 23.94 -10.04 -10.76
C GLY A 165 24.43 -8.64 -11.13
N LYS A 166 23.68 -7.88 -11.95
CA LYS A 166 23.97 -6.47 -12.20
C LYS A 166 23.60 -5.65 -10.97
N ASN A 167 24.39 -4.64 -10.65
CA ASN A 167 24.05 -3.70 -9.58
C ASN A 167 22.95 -2.74 -10.04
N PHE A 168 22.19 -2.16 -9.10
CA PHE A 168 21.15 -1.17 -9.40
C PHE A 168 21.67 0.02 -10.24
N ASN A 169 22.93 0.41 -10.05
CA ASN A 169 23.58 1.47 -10.82
C ASN A 169 23.99 1.06 -12.25
N GLU A 170 24.01 -0.24 -12.55
CA GLU A 170 24.33 -0.82 -13.86
C GLU A 170 23.05 -1.14 -14.67
N VAL A 171 21.88 -1.02 -14.04
CA VAL A 171 20.57 -1.11 -14.70
C VAL A 171 20.30 0.24 -15.39
N GLU A 172 21.03 0.53 -16.47
CA GLU A 172 20.88 1.76 -17.27
C GLU A 172 19.61 1.79 -18.15
N SER A 173 18.76 0.75 -18.12
CA SER A 173 17.73 0.58 -19.16
C SER A 173 16.51 1.48 -19.05
N ILE A 174 16.12 1.98 -17.87
CA ILE A 174 14.95 2.86 -17.72
C ILE A 174 15.14 3.93 -16.63
N SER A 175 14.67 5.16 -16.89
CA SER A 175 14.69 6.27 -15.92
C SER A 175 13.86 5.95 -14.67
N ASN A 176 14.27 6.45 -13.50
CA ASN A 176 13.51 6.34 -12.25
C ASN A 176 12.05 6.82 -12.40
N ASP A 177 11.83 7.89 -13.19
CA ASP A 177 10.47 8.39 -13.46
C ASP A 177 9.63 7.37 -14.24
N LYS A 178 10.26 6.65 -15.18
CA LYS A 178 9.60 5.61 -15.98
C LYS A 178 9.32 4.36 -15.13
N ILE A 179 10.24 3.97 -14.24
CA ILE A 179 9.99 2.91 -13.23
C ILE A 179 8.78 3.28 -12.40
N PHE A 180 8.73 4.52 -11.89
CA PHE A 180 7.63 4.98 -11.06
C PHE A 180 6.30 4.96 -11.81
N GLU A 181 6.24 5.47 -13.04
CA GLU A 181 5.02 5.45 -13.84
C GLU A 181 4.56 4.03 -14.17
N LEU A 182 5.47 3.12 -14.54
CA LEU A 182 5.13 1.72 -14.76
C LEU A 182 4.62 1.04 -13.49
N ALA A 183 5.25 1.30 -12.34
CA ALA A 183 4.82 0.73 -11.06
C ALA A 183 3.43 1.24 -10.67
N LYS A 184 3.17 2.53 -10.89
CA LYS A 184 1.86 3.15 -10.68
C LYS A 184 0.78 2.54 -11.59
N ILE A 185 1.10 2.29 -12.86
CA ILE A 185 0.19 1.61 -13.81
C ILE A 185 -0.06 0.17 -13.35
N ALA A 186 0.99 -0.59 -13.01
CA ALA A 186 0.86 -1.97 -12.58
C ALA A 186 -0.01 -2.08 -11.32
N VAL A 187 0.34 -1.34 -10.26
CA VAL A 187 -0.41 -1.35 -9.00
C VAL A 187 -1.85 -0.89 -9.21
N GLY A 188 -2.07 0.21 -9.93
CA GLY A 188 -3.42 0.74 -10.15
C GLY A 188 -4.31 -0.22 -10.93
N ASN A 189 -3.79 -0.90 -11.95
CA ASN A 189 -4.56 -1.89 -12.70
C ASN A 189 -4.81 -3.17 -11.90
N PHE A 190 -3.83 -3.62 -11.11
CA PHE A 190 -4.01 -4.75 -10.22
C PHE A 190 -5.10 -4.48 -9.18
N GLU A 191 -5.07 -3.31 -8.53
CA GLU A 191 -6.09 -2.89 -7.58
C GLU A 191 -7.49 -2.86 -8.21
N MET A 192 -7.62 -2.31 -9.43
CA MET A 192 -8.91 -2.30 -10.13
C MET A 192 -9.39 -3.70 -10.50
N ASP A 193 -8.51 -4.58 -10.98
CA ASP A 193 -8.86 -5.99 -11.25
C ASP A 193 -9.33 -6.71 -9.98
N GLN A 194 -8.68 -6.49 -8.83
CA GLN A 194 -9.11 -7.05 -7.55
C GLN A 194 -10.47 -6.50 -7.12
N LEU A 195 -10.70 -5.20 -7.23
CA LEU A 195 -12.01 -4.59 -6.93
C LEU A 195 -13.12 -5.17 -7.81
N ILE A 196 -12.85 -5.38 -9.10
CA ILE A 196 -13.81 -6.03 -9.98
C ILE A 196 -14.06 -7.46 -9.50
N ARG A 197 -13.01 -8.23 -9.19
CA ARG A 197 -13.18 -9.60 -8.71
C ARG A 197 -14.02 -9.67 -7.43
N ASP A 198 -13.82 -8.76 -6.49
CA ASP A 198 -14.61 -8.68 -5.25
C ASP A 198 -16.10 -8.44 -5.54
N GLU A 199 -16.44 -7.59 -6.50
CA GLU A 199 -17.83 -7.37 -6.95
C GLU A 199 -18.45 -8.66 -7.50
N PHE A 200 -17.72 -9.39 -8.35
CA PHE A 200 -18.21 -10.63 -8.95
C PHE A 200 -18.37 -11.76 -7.94
N VAL A 201 -17.44 -11.88 -6.99
CA VAL A 201 -17.53 -12.84 -5.88
C VAL A 201 -18.74 -12.52 -5.02
N TYR A 202 -18.94 -11.26 -4.65
CA TYR A 202 -20.09 -10.86 -3.84
C TYR A 202 -21.42 -11.06 -4.59
N TYR A 203 -21.48 -10.74 -5.88
CA TYR A 203 -22.67 -10.97 -6.69
C TYR A 203 -22.99 -12.46 -6.85
N ARG A 204 -21.97 -13.32 -6.99
CA ARG A 204 -22.14 -14.78 -7.02
C ARG A 204 -22.84 -15.28 -5.76
N ASP A 205 -22.41 -14.79 -4.60
CA ASP A 205 -22.82 -15.32 -3.31
C ASP A 205 -24.17 -14.70 -2.85
N GLU A 206 -24.34 -13.39 -3.02
CA GLU A 206 -25.49 -12.64 -2.50
C GLU A 206 -26.51 -12.19 -3.55
N HIS A 207 -26.18 -12.32 -4.85
CA HIS A 207 -26.97 -11.81 -5.98
C HIS A 207 -27.30 -10.31 -5.84
N LYS A 208 -26.39 -9.57 -5.20
CA LYS A 208 -26.45 -8.13 -4.94
C LYS A 208 -25.16 -7.47 -5.36
N ILE A 209 -25.22 -6.17 -5.61
CA ILE A 209 -24.06 -5.35 -5.93
C ILE A 209 -23.36 -4.97 -4.62
N LEU A 210 -22.04 -5.21 -4.53
CA LEU A 210 -21.22 -4.75 -3.40
C LEU A 210 -21.03 -3.23 -3.49
N GLY A 211 -20.76 -2.74 -4.70
CA GLY A 211 -20.68 -1.34 -5.11
C GLY A 211 -19.49 -0.57 -4.55
N VAL A 212 -18.40 -1.25 -4.22
CA VAL A 212 -17.12 -0.63 -3.87
C VAL A 212 -16.43 -0.10 -5.13
N HIS A 213 -16.58 -0.78 -6.27
CA HIS A 213 -15.95 -0.37 -7.52
C HIS A 213 -16.45 1.03 -7.97
N PRO A 214 -15.58 1.92 -8.49
CA PRO A 214 -15.95 3.29 -8.86
C PRO A 214 -17.13 3.42 -9.83
N ILE A 215 -17.37 2.43 -10.68
CA ILE A 215 -18.52 2.39 -11.61
C ILE A 215 -19.87 2.50 -10.87
N PHE A 216 -19.94 1.99 -9.65
CA PHE A 216 -21.16 1.98 -8.85
C PHE A 216 -21.36 3.24 -8.01
N LYS A 217 -20.45 4.22 -8.07
CA LYS A 217 -20.56 5.47 -7.31
C LYS A 217 -21.90 6.16 -7.55
N GLU A 218 -22.31 6.27 -8.82
CA GLU A 218 -23.56 6.93 -9.19
C GLU A 218 -24.78 6.16 -8.68
N ARG A 219 -24.78 4.83 -8.86
CA ARG A 219 -25.85 3.97 -8.36
C ARG A 219 -26.01 4.04 -6.85
N LYS A 220 -24.90 3.95 -6.10
CA LYS A 220 -24.91 4.10 -4.63
C LYS A 220 -25.39 5.47 -4.21
N LEU A 221 -25.01 6.51 -4.93
CA LEU A 221 -25.48 7.87 -4.66
C LEU A 221 -27.00 7.97 -4.87
N GLN A 222 -27.51 7.40 -5.96
CA GLN A 222 -28.94 7.35 -6.24
C GLN A 222 -29.71 6.55 -5.18
N GLU A 223 -29.22 5.37 -4.79
CA GLU A 223 -29.81 4.55 -3.73
C GLU A 223 -29.81 5.30 -2.39
N PHE A 224 -28.71 5.98 -2.05
CA PHE A 224 -28.60 6.82 -0.86
C PHE A 224 -29.65 7.94 -0.84
N VAL A 225 -29.79 8.67 -1.94
CA VAL A 225 -30.80 9.73 -2.08
C VAL A 225 -32.21 9.14 -2.05
N ASN A 226 -32.46 8.02 -2.73
CA ASN A 226 -33.75 7.33 -2.74
C ASN A 226 -34.18 6.87 -1.35
N ASN A 227 -33.24 6.49 -0.49
CA ASN A 227 -33.50 6.07 0.89
C ASN A 227 -33.71 7.25 1.86
N MET A 228 -33.42 8.50 1.47
CA MET A 228 -33.71 9.67 2.31
C MET A 228 -35.22 9.92 2.45
N THR A 229 -35.63 10.46 3.60
CA THR A 229 -36.96 11.06 3.74
C THR A 229 -37.01 12.42 3.02
N ILE A 230 -38.21 12.91 2.70
CA ILE A 230 -38.36 14.24 2.06
C ILE A 230 -37.79 15.35 2.96
N ALA A 231 -37.98 15.26 4.28
CA ALA A 231 -37.46 16.23 5.22
C ALA A 231 -35.93 16.22 5.29
N ASP A 232 -35.31 15.04 5.25
CA ASP A 232 -33.84 14.91 5.26
C ASP A 232 -33.24 15.34 3.92
N ALA A 233 -33.90 15.02 2.81
CA ALA A 233 -33.51 15.49 1.48
C ALA A 233 -33.51 17.02 1.41
N ALA A 234 -34.53 17.70 1.95
CA ALA A 234 -34.58 19.17 1.98
C ALA A 234 -33.43 19.77 2.81
N LYS A 235 -33.15 19.22 3.99
CA LYS A 235 -31.99 19.63 4.81
C LYS A 235 -30.67 19.37 4.09
N ARG A 236 -30.56 18.23 3.39
CA ARG A 236 -29.36 17.85 2.65
C ARG A 236 -29.11 18.81 1.49
N ALA A 237 -30.15 19.21 0.74
CA ALA A 237 -30.05 20.20 -0.33
C ALA A 237 -29.43 21.52 0.19
N THR A 238 -29.97 22.08 1.28
CA THR A 238 -29.43 23.33 1.87
C THR A 238 -27.98 23.17 2.35
N ASN A 239 -27.63 22.02 2.91
CA ASN A 239 -26.25 21.76 3.32
C ASN A 239 -25.30 21.65 2.12
N LEU A 240 -25.73 20.97 1.05
CA LEU A 240 -24.95 20.82 -0.18
C LEU A 240 -24.71 22.18 -0.86
N GLU A 241 -25.72 23.05 -0.93
CA GLU A 241 -25.55 24.43 -1.43
C GLU A 241 -24.49 25.20 -0.65
N ASN A 242 -24.52 25.09 0.69
CA ASN A 242 -23.52 25.72 1.55
C ASN A 242 -22.11 25.15 1.34
N TYR A 243 -21.97 23.83 1.20
CA TYR A 243 -20.69 23.18 0.95
C TYR A 243 -20.13 23.57 -0.42
N ILE A 244 -20.96 23.55 -1.47
CA ILE A 244 -20.59 24.00 -2.81
C ILE A 244 -20.07 25.43 -2.76
N ARG A 245 -20.80 26.35 -2.12
CA ARG A 245 -20.37 27.76 -2.00
C ARG A 245 -19.05 27.89 -1.25
N ARG A 246 -18.94 27.25 -0.07
CA ARG A 246 -17.75 27.33 0.78
C ARG A 246 -16.52 26.83 0.03
N ASP A 247 -16.63 25.67 -0.59
CA ASP A 247 -15.48 24.97 -1.13
C ASP A 247 -15.11 25.46 -2.54
N THR A 248 -16.05 26.04 -3.28
CA THR A 248 -15.74 26.86 -4.47
C THR A 248 -14.92 28.09 -4.07
N ASN A 249 -15.35 28.84 -3.05
CA ASN A 249 -14.58 29.99 -2.56
C ASN A 249 -13.20 29.60 -2.01
N ASN A 250 -13.09 28.42 -1.39
CA ASN A 250 -11.80 27.90 -0.92
C ASN A 250 -10.90 27.48 -2.09
N ALA A 251 -11.46 26.90 -3.15
CA ALA A 251 -10.71 26.53 -4.36
C ALA A 251 -10.15 27.75 -5.07
N GLU A 252 -10.90 28.85 -5.15
CA GLU A 252 -10.45 30.13 -5.71
C GLU A 252 -9.29 30.75 -4.90
N LYS A 253 -9.31 30.58 -3.57
CA LYS A 253 -8.28 31.10 -2.67
C LYS A 253 -7.08 30.16 -2.51
N ALA A 254 -7.14 28.95 -3.05
CA ALA A 254 -6.09 27.95 -2.90
C ALA A 254 -4.84 28.34 -3.71
N THR A 255 -3.71 28.48 -3.03
CA THR A 255 -2.43 28.83 -3.66
C THR A 255 -1.72 27.61 -4.27
N LYS A 256 -2.00 26.41 -3.75
CA LYS A 256 -1.39 25.16 -4.21
C LYS A 256 -2.27 24.48 -5.28
N PRO A 257 -1.70 24.06 -6.43
CA PRO A 257 -2.46 23.38 -7.48
C PRO A 257 -3.17 22.10 -7.02
N GLU A 258 -2.51 21.28 -6.20
CA GLU A 258 -3.09 20.03 -5.67
C GLU A 258 -4.32 20.27 -4.78
N ASP A 259 -4.25 21.30 -3.92
CA ASP A 259 -5.37 21.66 -3.05
C ASP A 259 -6.56 22.18 -3.87
N LYS A 260 -6.29 22.92 -4.95
CA LYS A 260 -7.31 23.39 -5.89
C LYS A 260 -8.00 22.23 -6.58
N ILE A 261 -7.25 21.29 -7.16
CA ILE A 261 -7.81 20.08 -7.81
C ILE A 261 -8.67 19.27 -6.84
N ARG A 262 -8.19 19.08 -5.60
CA ARG A 262 -8.95 18.35 -4.57
C ARG A 262 -10.28 19.04 -4.23
N LEU A 263 -10.28 20.37 -4.07
CA LEU A 263 -11.48 21.13 -3.73
C LEU A 263 -12.48 21.16 -4.90
N GLU A 264 -12.00 21.38 -6.12
CA GLU A 264 -12.83 21.33 -7.33
C GLU A 264 -13.47 19.95 -7.53
N GLY A 265 -12.70 18.87 -7.30
CA GLY A 265 -13.22 17.51 -7.33
C GLY A 265 -14.39 17.30 -6.37
N LYS A 266 -14.28 17.79 -5.12
CA LYS A 266 -15.38 17.71 -4.17
C LYS A 266 -16.59 18.56 -4.58
N VAL A 267 -16.37 19.75 -5.16
CA VAL A 267 -17.45 20.59 -5.69
C VAL A 267 -18.25 19.86 -6.76
N ILE A 268 -17.58 19.12 -7.64
CA ILE A 268 -18.25 18.29 -8.64
C ILE A 268 -19.09 17.21 -7.97
N GLU A 269 -18.58 16.51 -6.96
CA GLU A 269 -19.32 15.48 -6.22
C GLU A 269 -20.56 16.05 -5.52
N TRP A 270 -20.46 17.18 -4.81
CA TRP A 270 -21.62 17.81 -4.16
C TRP A 270 -22.65 18.29 -5.17
N LYS A 271 -22.23 18.82 -6.32
CA LYS A 271 -23.15 19.24 -7.38
C LYS A 271 -23.93 18.05 -7.94
N ARG A 272 -23.26 16.91 -8.19
CA ARG A 272 -23.92 15.68 -8.64
C ARG A 272 -24.96 15.21 -7.61
N GLU A 273 -24.59 15.16 -6.32
CA GLU A 273 -25.52 14.79 -5.26
C GLU A 273 -26.71 15.76 -5.18
N LEU A 274 -26.48 17.07 -5.29
CA LEU A 274 -27.53 18.08 -5.24
C LEU A 274 -28.56 17.90 -6.36
N VAL A 275 -28.13 17.59 -7.58
CA VAL A 275 -29.04 17.31 -8.71
C VAL A 275 -29.99 16.16 -8.37
N LEU A 276 -29.47 15.06 -7.83
CA LEU A 276 -30.29 13.90 -7.46
C LEU A 276 -31.25 14.21 -6.31
N VAL A 277 -30.78 14.95 -5.30
CA VAL A 277 -31.62 15.36 -4.16
C VAL A 277 -32.74 16.30 -4.62
N ASN A 278 -32.44 17.27 -5.49
CA ASN A 278 -33.45 18.18 -6.04
C ASN A 278 -34.48 17.45 -6.90
N LEU A 279 -34.03 16.49 -7.72
CA LEU A 279 -34.92 15.63 -8.50
C LEU A 279 -35.90 14.88 -7.60
N LYS A 280 -35.43 14.31 -6.48
CA LYS A 280 -36.29 13.64 -5.48
C LYS A 280 -37.29 14.59 -4.83
N LEU A 281 -36.90 15.84 -4.59
CA LEU A 281 -37.78 16.88 -4.03
C LEU A 281 -38.78 17.45 -5.05
N GLY A 282 -38.72 17.03 -6.32
CA GLY A 282 -39.53 17.58 -7.40
C GLY A 282 -39.12 19.00 -7.81
N ILE A 283 -37.94 19.45 -7.39
CA ILE A 283 -37.36 20.73 -7.76
C ILE A 283 -36.62 20.49 -9.08
N GLN A 284 -37.32 20.58 -10.21
CA GLN A 284 -36.64 20.63 -11.51
C GLN A 284 -35.91 21.97 -11.60
N ASP A 285 -34.61 21.94 -11.94
CA ASP A 285 -33.88 23.15 -12.32
C ASP A 285 -34.67 23.87 -13.41
N ALA A 286 -35.29 24.99 -13.03
CA ALA A 286 -35.79 25.94 -14.00
C ALA A 286 -34.56 26.43 -14.76
N GLY A 287 -34.39 25.90 -15.97
CA GLY A 287 -33.22 26.12 -16.80
C GLY A 287 -32.80 27.58 -16.82
N LYS A 288 -31.50 27.79 -16.66
CA LYS A 288 -30.77 28.95 -17.18
C LYS A 288 -29.44 28.48 -17.73
#